data_AF-A0A916LI66-F1
#
_entry.id   AF-A0A916LI66-F1
#
_cell.length_a   1.000
_cell.length_b   1.000
_cell.length_c   1.000
_cell.angle_alpha   90.00
_cell.angle_beta   90.00
_cell.angle_gamma   90.00
#
_symmetry.space_group_name_H-M   'P 1'
#
loop_
_entity.id
_entity.type
_entity.pdbx_description
1 polymer ?
#
loop_
_entity_poly.entity_id
_entity_poly.type
_entity_poly.pdbx_seq_one_letter_code
_entity_poly.pdbx_strand_id
1 'polypeptide(L)'
;MRPEPKSAIIKTSFKVTPAHLAALQLQAYAYILQAQGNQITKASLIYLEEPEPDNFKQVNIEPNELNNAINLIKKTSEKILNKDYPPQPENGYCPNCDYKIICKFTNLK
;
A
#
# COMPACT_ATOMS: atom_id res chain seq x y z
N MET A 1 -10.70 24.84 -9.29
CA MET A 1 -11.24 23.82 -8.36
C MET A 1 -10.61 22.47 -8.71
N ARG A 2 -9.83 21.87 -7.80
CA ARG A 2 -9.33 20.49 -8.00
C ARG A 2 -10.54 19.56 -7.82
N PRO A 3 -10.84 18.62 -8.75
CA PRO A 3 -11.94 17.69 -8.57
C PRO A 3 -11.70 16.86 -7.31
N GLU A 4 -12.70 16.75 -6.44
CA GLU A 4 -12.57 15.96 -5.22
C GLU A 4 -12.37 14.49 -5.56
N PRO A 5 -11.25 13.88 -5.15
CA PRO A 5 -11.05 12.45 -5.34
C PRO A 5 -12.02 11.70 -4.44
N LYS A 6 -12.82 10.80 -5.02
CA LYS A 6 -13.69 9.88 -4.26
C LYS A 6 -12.90 8.87 -3.40
N SER A 7 -11.57 8.82 -3.57
CA SER A 7 -10.64 8.04 -2.75
C SER A 7 -9.31 8.78 -2.61
N ALA A 8 -8.91 9.08 -1.38
CA ALA A 8 -7.64 9.73 -1.07
C ALA A 8 -6.96 9.09 0.14
N ILE A 9 -5.63 8.99 0.09
CA ILE A 9 -4.78 8.66 1.23
C ILE A 9 -3.88 9.87 1.52
N ILE A 10 -3.95 10.33 2.77
CA ILE A 10 -3.08 11.38 3.29
C ILE A 10 -2.01 10.71 4.15
N LYS A 11 -0.74 10.99 3.85
CA LYS A 11 0.42 10.53 4.62
C LYS A 11 1.11 11.73 5.26
N THR A 12 1.42 11.61 6.54
CA THR A 12 2.14 12.62 7.33
C THR A 12 3.65 12.48 7.24
N SER A 13 4.16 11.56 6.41
CA SER A 13 5.60 11.33 6.24
C SER A 13 6.07 12.00 4.94
N PHE A 14 7.39 12.23 4.84
CA PHE A 14 8.06 12.33 3.54
C PHE A 14 7.78 11.08 2.68
N LYS A 15 8.16 11.09 1.41
CA LYS A 15 7.97 10.00 0.45
C LYS A 15 8.84 8.78 0.80
N VAL A 16 8.50 8.11 1.89
CA VAL A 16 9.20 6.93 2.43
C VAL A 16 8.58 5.64 1.89
N THR A 17 7.27 5.65 1.57
CA THR A 17 6.61 4.48 1.00
C THR A 17 6.87 4.39 -0.50
N PRO A 18 7.47 3.30 -1.02
CA PRO A 18 7.55 3.04 -2.45
C PRO A 18 6.18 3.17 -3.12
N ALA A 19 6.14 3.78 -4.31
CA ALA A 19 4.89 4.09 -4.99
C ALA A 19 3.97 2.86 -5.18
N HIS A 20 4.55 1.67 -5.36
CA HIS A 20 3.80 0.43 -5.53
C HIS A 20 3.09 -0.04 -4.24
N LEU A 21 3.65 0.20 -3.05
CA LEU A 21 3.00 -0.16 -1.78
C LEU A 21 1.85 0.80 -1.46
N ALA A 22 2.03 2.09 -1.76
CA ALA A 22 0.93 3.05 -1.67
C ALA A 22 -0.18 2.75 -2.69
N ALA A 23 0.18 2.23 -3.87
CA ALA A 23 -0.78 1.83 -4.90
C ALA A 23 -1.65 0.65 -4.44
N LEU A 24 -1.09 -0.38 -3.79
CA LEU A 24 -1.87 -1.51 -3.28
C LEU A 24 -2.97 -1.07 -2.29
N GLN A 25 -2.63 -0.15 -1.39
CA GLN A 25 -3.59 0.38 -0.42
C GLN A 25 -4.71 1.18 -1.12
N LEU A 26 -4.37 2.02 -2.10
CA LEU A 26 -5.36 2.76 -2.89
C LEU A 26 -6.27 1.83 -3.70
N GLN A 27 -5.71 0.80 -4.32
CA GLN A 27 -6.46 -0.19 -5.10
C GLN A 27 -7.42 -0.99 -4.21
N ALA A 28 -7.01 -1.36 -3.00
CA ALA A 28 -7.88 -2.04 -2.03
C ALA A 28 -9.07 -1.15 -1.60
N TYR A 29 -8.82 0.13 -1.31
CA TYR A 29 -9.92 1.06 -0.98
C TYR A 29 -10.85 1.30 -2.17
N ALA A 30 -10.29 1.46 -3.37
CA ALA A 30 -11.09 1.62 -4.58
C ALA A 30 -12.00 0.41 -4.80
N TYR A 31 -11.52 -0.81 -4.56
CA TYR A 31 -12.33 -2.03 -4.66
C TYR A 31 -13.50 -2.04 -3.67
N ILE A 32 -13.25 -1.68 -2.40
CA ILE A 32 -14.30 -1.63 -1.37
C ILE A 32 -15.37 -0.60 -1.74
N LEU A 33 -14.96 0.58 -2.20
CA LEU A 33 -15.89 1.63 -2.64
C LEU A 33 -16.68 1.23 -3.89
N GLN A 34 -16.06 0.52 -4.83
CA GLN A 34 -16.73 -0.04 -6.00
C GLN A 34 -17.75 -1.11 -5.63
N ALA A 35 -17.46 -1.96 -4.65
CA ALA A 35 -18.42 -2.95 -4.13
C ALA A 35 -19.65 -2.29 -3.46
N GLN A 36 -19.53 -1.03 -3.02
CA GLN A 36 -20.63 -0.21 -2.49
C GLN A 36 -21.37 0.59 -3.59
N GLY A 37 -21.04 0.38 -4.87
CA GLY A 37 -21.69 1.04 -6.00
C GLY A 37 -21.00 2.32 -6.49
N ASN A 38 -19.82 2.68 -5.95
CA ASN A 38 -19.10 3.87 -6.40
C ASN A 38 -18.24 3.58 -7.63
N GLN A 39 -18.34 4.40 -8.68
CA GLN A 39 -17.37 4.36 -9.77
C GLN A 39 -16.10 5.11 -9.36
N ILE A 40 -15.03 4.36 -9.08
CA ILE A 40 -13.70 4.89 -8.75
C ILE A 40 -12.75 4.59 -9.91
N THR A 41 -12.31 5.63 -10.62
CA THR A 41 -11.35 5.55 -11.73
C THR A 41 -10.01 6.21 -11.41
N LYS A 42 -9.98 7.01 -10.34
CA LYS A 42 -8.80 7.76 -9.88
C LYS A 42 -8.75 7.80 -8.37
N ALA A 43 -7.55 7.79 -7.83
CA ALA A 43 -7.29 8.01 -6.42
C ALA A 43 -6.13 8.98 -6.23
N SER A 44 -6.06 9.60 -5.05
CA SER A 44 -5.03 10.58 -4.72
C SER A 44 -4.17 10.11 -3.57
N LEU A 45 -2.88 10.37 -3.68
CA LEU A 45 -1.89 10.19 -2.63
C LEU A 45 -1.27 11.55 -2.31
N ILE A 46 -1.36 11.95 -1.04
CA ILE A 46 -0.90 13.25 -0.56
C ILE A 46 0.14 13.02 0.54
N TYR A 47 1.31 13.65 0.43
CA TYR A 47 2.39 13.62 1.41
C TYR A 47 2.54 15.00 2.06
N LEU A 48 2.14 15.17 3.32
CA LEU A 48 2.05 16.50 3.94
C LEU A 48 3.39 17.19 4.19
N GLU A 49 4.46 16.42 4.35
CA GLU A 49 5.81 16.92 4.64
C GLU A 49 6.62 17.24 3.36
N GLU A 50 6.12 16.85 2.20
CA GLU A 50 6.76 17.16 0.92
C GLU A 50 6.33 18.57 0.44
N PRO A 51 7.22 19.34 -0.21
CA PRO A 51 6.85 20.61 -0.82
C PRO A 51 5.96 20.39 -2.06
N GLU A 52 5.09 21.36 -2.39
CA GLU A 52 4.43 21.38 -3.70
C GLU A 52 5.47 21.58 -4.82
N PRO A 53 5.33 20.92 -5.98
CA PRO A 53 4.21 20.06 -6.40
C PRO A 53 4.39 18.55 -6.07
N ASP A 54 5.51 18.16 -5.47
CA ASP A 54 5.87 16.75 -5.26
C ASP A 54 5.04 16.05 -4.17
N ASN A 55 4.32 16.84 -3.38
CA ASN A 55 3.42 16.40 -2.32
C ASN A 55 2.15 15.69 -2.80
N PHE A 56 1.84 15.75 -4.09
CA PHE A 56 0.61 15.20 -4.66
C PHE A 56 0.89 14.22 -5.79
N LYS A 57 0.27 13.05 -5.73
CA LYS A 57 0.27 12.08 -6.83
C LYS A 57 -1.14 11.59 -7.10
N GLN A 58 -1.56 11.67 -8.36
CA GLN A 58 -2.76 10.99 -8.84
C GLN A 58 -2.39 9.59 -9.32
N VAL A 59 -3.22 8.62 -8.97
CA VAL A 59 -3.10 7.22 -9.37
C VAL A 59 -4.36 6.86 -10.13
N ASN A 60 -4.19 6.33 -11.35
CA ASN A 60 -5.31 5.79 -12.11
C ASN A 60 -5.68 4.42 -11.53
N ILE A 61 -6.97 4.13 -11.44
CA ILE A 61 -7.46 2.84 -10.96
C ILE A 61 -7.92 2.04 -12.17
N GLU A 62 -7.04 1.19 -12.66
CA GLU A 62 -7.31 0.31 -13.79
C GLU A 62 -7.93 -1.02 -13.29
N PRO A 63 -8.94 -1.59 -13.98
CA PRO A 63 -9.57 -2.84 -13.57
C PRO A 63 -8.58 -3.99 -13.39
N ASN A 64 -7.56 -4.09 -14.26
CA ASN A 64 -6.53 -5.13 -14.17
C ASN A 64 -5.67 -4.98 -12.92
N GLU A 65 -5.29 -3.76 -12.57
CA GLU A 65 -4.51 -3.50 -11.36
C GLU A 65 -5.31 -3.80 -10.09
N LEU A 66 -6.60 -3.46 -10.10
CA LEU A 66 -7.54 -3.76 -9.02
C LEU A 66 -7.66 -5.29 -8.81
N ASN A 67 -7.85 -6.05 -9.89
CA ASN A 67 -7.91 -7.51 -9.83
C ASN A 67 -6.61 -8.11 -9.31
N ASN A 68 -5.46 -7.60 -9.75
CA ASN A 68 -4.15 -8.04 -9.29
C ASN A 68 -3.96 -7.79 -7.78
N ALA A 69 -4.35 -6.60 -7.30
CA ALA A 69 -4.32 -6.24 -5.89
C ALA A 69 -5.19 -7.20 -5.05
N ILE A 70 -6.42 -7.48 -5.50
CA ILE A 70 -7.33 -8.38 -4.79
C ILE A 70 -6.83 -9.82 -4.79
N ASN A 71 -6.27 -10.30 -5.89
CA ASN A 71 -5.67 -11.63 -5.95
C ASN A 71 -4.46 -11.76 -5.01
N LEU A 72 -3.62 -10.73 -4.94
CA LEU A 72 -2.51 -10.67 -3.99
C LEU A 72 -3.01 -10.70 -2.54
N ILE A 73 -4.02 -9.89 -2.21
CA ILE A 73 -4.62 -9.85 -0.88
C ILE A 73 -5.20 -11.21 -0.51
N LYS A 74 -6.01 -11.83 -1.37
CA LYS A 74 -6.60 -13.16 -1.14
C LYS A 74 -5.52 -14.21 -0.87
N LYS A 75 -4.52 -14.31 -1.75
CA LYS A 75 -3.40 -15.26 -1.59
C LYS A 75 -2.63 -15.02 -0.29
N THR A 76 -2.44 -13.76 0.09
CA THR A 76 -1.76 -13.39 1.34
C THR A 76 -2.62 -13.74 2.56
N SER A 77 -3.94 -13.49 2.50
CA SER A 77 -4.88 -13.86 3.57
C SER A 77 -4.94 -15.37 3.78
N GLU A 78 -4.98 -16.17 2.71
CA GLU A 78 -4.93 -17.64 2.79
C GLU A 78 -3.66 -18.12 3.49
N LYS A 79 -2.51 -17.55 3.12
CA LYS A 79 -1.23 -17.82 3.78
C LYS A 79 -1.27 -17.49 5.26
N ILE A 80 -1.82 -16.34 5.64
CA ILE A 80 -1.97 -15.93 7.05
C ILE A 80 -2.85 -16.93 7.81
N LEU A 81 -4.01 -17.31 7.27
CA LEU A 81 -4.91 -18.28 7.89
C LEU A 81 -4.25 -19.64 8.09
N ASN A 82 -3.44 -20.07 7.13
CA ASN A 82 -2.71 -21.33 7.17
C ASN A 82 -1.39 -21.28 7.95
N LYS A 83 -1.04 -20.12 8.53
CA LYS A 83 0.26 -19.88 9.19
C LYS A 83 1.47 -20.08 8.24
N ASP A 84 1.26 -19.95 6.93
CA ASP A 84 2.27 -20.07 5.87
C ASP A 84 2.84 -18.71 5.48
N TYR A 85 3.54 -18.08 6.41
CA TYR A 85 4.23 -16.80 6.19
C TYR A 85 5.65 -16.87 6.76
N PRO A 86 6.57 -17.62 6.12
CA PRO A 86 7.92 -17.73 6.62
C PRO A 86 8.59 -16.34 6.64
N PRO A 87 9.43 -16.06 7.64
CA PRO A 87 10.18 -14.82 7.73
C PRO A 87 11.11 -14.69 6.51
N GLN A 88 11.20 -13.49 5.95
CA GLN A 88 12.03 -13.19 4.77
C GLN A 88 13.08 -12.13 5.13
N PRO A 89 14.16 -12.50 5.85
CA PRO A 89 15.14 -11.54 6.35
C PRO A 89 15.93 -10.82 5.25
N GLU A 90 15.97 -11.41 4.05
CA GLU A 90 16.74 -10.94 2.88
C GLU A 90 16.12 -9.71 2.19
N ASN A 91 14.93 -9.28 2.61
CA ASN A 91 14.16 -8.23 1.92
C ASN A 91 14.67 -6.79 2.18
N GLY A 92 15.75 -6.60 2.93
CA GLY A 92 16.35 -5.29 3.21
C GLY A 92 15.60 -4.43 4.24
N TYR A 93 14.46 -4.89 4.79
CA TYR A 93 13.67 -4.14 5.78
C TYR A 93 14.04 -4.47 7.24
N CYS A 94 14.82 -5.53 7.47
CA CYS A 94 15.29 -5.94 8.81
C CYS A 94 16.00 -4.84 9.62
N PRO A 95 16.85 -3.97 9.04
CA PRO A 95 17.57 -2.95 9.83
C PRO A 95 16.65 -1.99 10.58
N ASN A 96 15.47 -1.69 10.02
CA ASN A 96 14.50 -0.73 10.56
C ASN A 96 13.25 -1.42 11.17
N CYS A 97 13.31 -2.73 11.42
CA CYS A 97 12.19 -3.47 11.99
C CYS A 97 12.17 -3.32 13.52
N ASP A 98 11.07 -2.80 14.08
CA ASP A 98 10.94 -2.63 15.55
C ASP A 98 11.03 -3.96 16.32
N TYR A 99 10.67 -5.07 15.68
CA TYR A 99 10.72 -6.41 16.25
C TYR A 99 12.12 -7.04 16.20
N LYS A 100 13.14 -6.30 15.79
CA LYS A 100 14.54 -6.76 15.72
C LYS A 100 15.03 -7.38 17.04
N ILE A 101 14.58 -6.85 18.19
CA ILE A 101 14.99 -7.32 19.53
C ILE A 101 14.55 -8.77 19.80
N ILE A 102 13.40 -9.19 19.26
CA ILE A 102 12.83 -10.52 19.49
C ILE A 102 12.95 -11.45 18.26
N CYS A 103 13.49 -10.95 17.15
CA CYS A 103 13.60 -11.69 15.90
C CYS A 103 14.88 -12.53 15.86
N LYS A 104 14.73 -13.85 15.72
CA LYS A 104 15.88 -14.78 15.62
C LYS A 104 16.73 -14.62 14.36
N PHE A 105 16.23 -13.90 13.34
CA PHE A 105 16.92 -13.67 12.06
C PHE A 105 17.66 -12.33 11.99
N THR A 106 17.60 -11.53 13.05
CA THR A 106 18.17 -10.17 13.13
C THR A 106 19.67 -10.07 12.79
N ASN A 107 20.43 -11.15 13.02
CA ASN A 107 21.88 -11.18 12.83
C ASN A 107 22.31 -11.89 11.53
N LEU A 108 21.36 -12.32 10.69
CA LEU A 108 21.69 -12.90 9.39
C LEU A 108 22.04 -11.77 8.44
N LYS A 109 23.31 -11.71 8.07
CA LYS A 109 23.85 -10.82 7.04
C LYS A 109 23.59 -11.37 5.65
#